data_AF-A0A3C0AFN4-F1
#
_entry.id   AF-A0A3C0AFN4-F1
#
_cell.length_a   1.000
_cell.length_b   1.000
_cell.length_c   1.000
_cell.angle_alpha   90.00
_cell.angle_beta   90.00
_cell.angle_gamma   90.00
#
_symmetry.space_group_name_H-M   'P 1'
#
loop_
_entity.id
_entity.type
_entity.pdbx_description
1 polymer ?
#
loop_
_entity_poly.entity_id
_entity_poly.type
_entity_poly.pdbx_seq_one_letter_code
_entity_poly.pdbx_strand_id
1 'polypeptide(L)'
;LKQIGLALHNYNDTHRCLPPGGTIREDDTAMQGWIAMMMPFLDASPYYSWLDFNDSWQSTSNRYVFDQRLPVVLVPGVEQHFTDSGFGLTQIMGNPNLLHRNSDVTFEEMTNGTSFTWLAGEVTGDFQPWCYPFNWR
;
A
#
# COMPACT_ATOMS: atom_id res chain seq x y z
N LEU A 1 -10.03 8.97 -0.37
CA LEU A 1 -8.93 9.29 0.58
C LEU A 1 -9.22 9.09 2.09
N LYS A 2 -10.39 9.44 2.66
CA LYS A 2 -10.66 9.32 4.12
C LYS A 2 -10.32 7.93 4.72
N GLN A 3 -10.72 6.85 4.05
CA GLN A 3 -10.47 5.47 4.52
C GLN A 3 -8.97 5.13 4.55
N ILE A 4 -8.20 5.60 3.57
CA ILE A 4 -6.74 5.41 3.51
C ILE A 4 -6.06 6.10 4.70
N GLY A 5 -6.42 7.37 4.97
CA GLY A 5 -5.88 8.10 6.11
C GLY A 5 -6.19 7.41 7.44
N LEU A 6 -7.44 6.99 7.64
CA LEU A 6 -7.84 6.26 8.85
C LEU A 6 -7.06 4.95 9.02
N ALA A 7 -6.88 4.19 7.95
CA ALA A 7 -6.12 2.95 8.00
C ALA A 7 -4.63 3.18 8.34
N LEU A 8 -4.01 4.26 7.84
CA LEU A 8 -2.63 4.64 8.20
C LEU A 8 -2.52 5.02 9.69
N HIS A 9 -3.51 5.75 10.21
CA HIS A 9 -3.57 6.07 11.63
C HIS A 9 -3.73 4.81 12.50
N ASN A 10 -4.64 3.90 12.12
CA ASN A 10 -4.82 2.63 12.85
C ASN A 10 -3.58 1.74 12.79
N TYR A 11 -2.89 1.71 11.65
CA TYR A 11 -1.62 1.02 11.51
C TYR A 11 -0.59 1.60 12.48
N ASN A 12 -0.44 2.94 12.53
CA ASN A 12 0.44 3.63 13.46
C ASN A 12 0.08 3.36 14.92
N ASP A 13 -1.20 3.35 15.28
CA ASP A 13 -1.61 3.08 16.67
C ASP A 13 -1.22 1.66 17.11
N THR A 14 -1.22 0.71 16.18
CA THR A 14 -0.86 -0.69 16.42
C THR A 14 0.65 -0.94 16.39
N HIS A 15 1.35 -0.38 15.41
CA HIS A 15 2.76 -0.67 15.13
C HIS A 15 3.74 0.42 15.60
N ARG A 16 3.22 1.58 16.03
CA ARG A 16 3.98 2.77 16.44
C ARG A 16 4.81 3.43 15.33
N CYS A 17 4.50 3.11 14.08
CA CYS A 17 5.07 3.72 12.89
C CYS A 17 4.10 3.58 11.71
N LEU A 18 4.36 4.29 10.63
CA LEU A 18 3.73 4.06 9.33
C LEU A 18 4.26 2.77 8.69
N PRO A 19 3.47 2.14 7.79
CA PRO A 19 3.94 0.95 7.08
C PRO A 19 5.13 1.30 6.17
N PRO A 20 6.04 0.34 5.90
CA PRO A 20 7.03 0.51 4.86
C PRO A 20 6.34 0.74 3.51
N GLY A 21 6.88 1.63 2.67
CA GLY A 21 6.41 1.83 1.29
C GLY A 21 6.41 0.52 0.50
N GLY A 22 7.47 -0.26 0.71
CA GLY A 22 7.52 -1.66 0.39
C GLY A 22 8.61 -2.35 1.19
N THR A 23 8.41 -3.64 1.44
CA THR A 23 9.42 -4.50 2.06
C THR A 23 10.29 -5.11 0.97
N ILE A 24 11.61 -4.98 1.11
CA ILE A 24 12.60 -5.53 0.18
C ILE A 24 13.62 -6.30 1.01
N ARG A 25 13.81 -7.58 0.67
CA ARG A 25 14.78 -8.46 1.32
C ARG A 25 16.22 -8.08 1.02
N GLU A 26 17.15 -8.67 1.76
CA GLU A 26 18.59 -8.49 1.54
C GLU A 26 19.07 -8.99 0.17
N ASP A 27 18.36 -9.96 -0.41
CA ASP A 27 18.61 -10.49 -1.76
C ASP A 27 17.92 -9.68 -2.87
N ASP A 28 17.46 -8.46 -2.55
CA ASP A 28 16.67 -7.57 -3.40
C ASP A 28 15.33 -8.15 -3.89
N THR A 29 14.85 -9.23 -3.28
CA THR A 29 13.48 -9.71 -3.55
C THR A 29 12.47 -8.66 -3.08
N ALA A 30 11.70 -8.16 -4.04
CA ALA A 30 10.58 -7.28 -3.81
C ALA A 30 9.43 -8.07 -3.15
N MET A 31 9.12 -7.72 -1.90
CA MET A 31 8.03 -8.28 -1.13
C MET A 31 6.81 -7.37 -1.29
N GLN A 32 5.98 -7.21 -0.27
CA GLN A 32 4.67 -6.56 -0.35
C GLN A 32 4.78 -5.04 -0.12
N GLY A 33 3.89 -4.28 -0.78
CA GLY A 33 3.77 -2.83 -0.61
C GLY A 33 2.90 -2.38 0.56
N TRP A 34 2.94 -1.08 0.85
CA TRP A 34 2.25 -0.44 1.98
C TRP A 34 0.72 -0.69 2.02
N ILE A 35 0.05 -0.76 0.86
CA ILE A 35 -1.39 -1.05 0.79
C ILE A 35 -1.69 -2.44 1.34
N ALA A 36 -0.84 -3.42 1.03
CA ALA A 36 -1.01 -4.79 1.55
C ALA A 36 -0.86 -4.83 3.07
N MET A 37 0.10 -4.08 3.63
CA MET A 37 0.31 -3.97 5.08
C MET A 37 -0.85 -3.31 5.82
N MET A 38 -1.57 -2.40 5.15
CA MET A 38 -2.72 -1.71 5.74
C MET A 38 -4.05 -2.45 5.60
N MET A 39 -4.12 -3.54 4.82
CA MET A 39 -5.38 -4.25 4.57
C MET A 39 -6.19 -4.57 5.84
N PRO A 40 -5.60 -5.00 6.98
CA PRO A 40 -6.35 -5.26 8.21
C PRO A 40 -7.14 -4.06 8.75
N PHE A 41 -6.78 -2.84 8.31
CA PHE A 41 -7.38 -1.58 8.73
C PHE A 41 -8.23 -0.91 7.64
N LEU A 42 -8.25 -1.47 6.43
CA LEU A 42 -8.96 -0.93 5.26
C LEU A 42 -10.33 -1.58 5.06
N ASP A 43 -10.38 -2.90 5.12
CA ASP A 43 -11.62 -3.66 4.99
C ASP A 43 -11.59 -4.93 5.86
N ALA A 44 -12.75 -5.58 5.98
CA ALA A 44 -12.86 -6.86 6.68
C ALA A 44 -12.63 -8.06 5.71
N SER A 45 -11.92 -7.86 4.60
CA SER A 45 -11.66 -8.90 3.62
C SER A 45 -10.65 -9.93 4.15
N PRO A 46 -10.79 -11.22 3.79
CA PRO A 46 -9.80 -12.24 4.16
C PRO A 46 -8.45 -12.09 3.44
N TYR A 47 -8.31 -11.14 2.50
CA TYR A 47 -7.11 -10.97 1.65
C TYR A 47 -5.81 -10.92 2.44
N TYR A 48 -5.77 -10.23 3.57
CA TYR A 48 -4.55 -10.18 4.39
C TYR A 48 -4.13 -11.55 4.92
N SER A 49 -5.09 -12.35 5.41
CA SER A 49 -4.82 -13.71 5.95
C SER A 49 -4.38 -14.71 4.88
N TRP A 50 -4.59 -14.36 3.62
CA TRP A 50 -4.31 -15.16 2.44
C TRP A 50 -2.94 -14.87 1.84
N LEU A 51 -2.31 -13.75 2.20
CA LEU A 51 -0.98 -13.42 1.74
C LEU A 51 0.09 -14.27 2.42
N ASP A 52 1.00 -14.80 1.61
CA ASP A 52 2.27 -15.33 2.05
C ASP A 52 3.34 -14.21 2.06
N PHE A 53 3.58 -13.65 3.24
CA PHE A 53 4.61 -12.64 3.47
C PHE A 53 6.04 -13.18 3.39
N ASN A 54 6.22 -14.50 3.25
CA ASN A 54 7.52 -15.11 3.02
C ASN A 54 7.84 -15.26 1.52
N ASP A 55 6.96 -14.83 0.64
CA ASP A 55 7.15 -14.90 -0.80
C ASP A 55 7.02 -13.51 -1.44
N SER A 56 7.51 -13.38 -2.68
CA SER A 56 7.44 -12.12 -3.42
C SER A 56 5.99 -11.71 -3.67
N TRP A 57 5.74 -10.41 -3.83
CA TRP A 57 4.39 -9.94 -4.17
C TRP A 57 3.89 -10.51 -5.51
N GLN A 58 4.77 -10.80 -6.45
CA GLN A 58 4.41 -11.31 -7.78
C GLN A 58 4.36 -12.85 -7.84
N SER A 59 4.57 -13.54 -6.72
CA SER A 59 4.58 -15.00 -6.70
C SER A 59 3.21 -15.58 -7.04
N THR A 60 3.20 -16.82 -7.55
CA THR A 60 1.96 -17.55 -7.81
C THR A 60 1.12 -17.73 -6.55
N SER A 61 1.76 -17.87 -5.38
CA SER A 61 1.09 -18.00 -4.09
C SER A 61 0.36 -16.73 -3.70
N ASN A 62 0.86 -15.54 -4.02
CA ASN A 62 0.16 -14.28 -3.69
C ASN A 62 -0.76 -13.78 -4.80
N ARG A 63 -0.59 -14.32 -6.02
CA ARG A 63 -1.28 -13.86 -7.22
C ARG A 63 -2.80 -13.79 -7.09
N TYR A 64 -3.40 -14.80 -6.48
CA TYR A 64 -4.86 -14.89 -6.36
C TYR A 64 -5.47 -13.74 -5.55
N VAL A 65 -4.71 -13.18 -4.60
CA VAL A 65 -5.10 -12.00 -3.83
C VAL A 65 -4.92 -10.75 -4.68
N PHE A 66 -3.79 -10.63 -5.37
CA PHE A 66 -3.44 -9.41 -6.10
C PHE A 66 -4.14 -9.25 -7.46
N ASP A 67 -4.79 -10.29 -7.96
CA ASP A 67 -5.74 -10.22 -9.07
C ASP A 67 -7.12 -9.69 -8.64
N GLN A 68 -7.34 -9.49 -7.34
CA GLN A 68 -8.60 -8.92 -6.86
C GLN A 68 -8.62 -7.41 -7.03
N ARG A 69 -9.81 -6.91 -7.35
CA ARG A 69 -10.09 -5.47 -7.29
C ARG A 69 -10.25 -5.06 -5.84
N LEU A 70 -9.55 -4.00 -5.44
CA LEU A 70 -9.69 -3.38 -4.12
C LEU A 70 -10.36 -2.01 -4.25
N PRO A 71 -11.69 -1.88 -4.04
CA PRO A 71 -12.42 -0.64 -4.31
C PRO A 71 -11.91 0.58 -3.53
N VAL A 72 -11.33 0.39 -2.34
CA VAL A 72 -10.88 1.50 -1.48
C VAL A 72 -9.68 2.27 -2.04
N VAL A 73 -8.91 1.66 -2.96
CA VAL A 73 -7.76 2.30 -3.64
C VAL A 73 -8.09 2.77 -5.05
N LEU A 74 -9.39 2.84 -5.41
CA LEU A 74 -9.86 3.33 -6.70
C LEU A 74 -10.56 4.68 -6.53
N VAL A 75 -10.30 5.57 -7.47
CA VAL A 75 -10.93 6.88 -7.64
C VAL A 75 -12.21 6.73 -8.47
N PRO A 76 -13.35 7.24 -8.01
CA PRO A 76 -14.59 7.24 -8.80
C PRO A 76 -14.41 7.94 -10.16
N GLY A 77 -14.86 7.28 -11.23
CA GLY A 77 -14.82 7.82 -12.60
C GLY A 77 -13.57 7.44 -13.41
N VAL A 78 -12.61 6.71 -12.83
CA VAL A 78 -11.48 6.13 -13.56
C VAL A 78 -11.76 4.66 -13.86
N GLU A 79 -11.90 4.32 -15.14
CA GLU A 79 -12.31 2.98 -15.61
C GLU A 79 -11.17 1.94 -15.63
N GLN A 80 -9.91 2.36 -15.47
CA GLN A 80 -8.78 1.44 -15.47
C GLN A 80 -8.61 0.78 -14.10
N HIS A 81 -8.90 -0.52 -14.03
CA HIS A 81 -8.91 -1.28 -12.77
C HIS A 81 -7.90 -2.43 -12.71
N PHE A 82 -7.37 -2.86 -13.85
CA PHE A 82 -6.43 -3.97 -13.95
C PHE A 82 -5.28 -3.64 -14.90
N THR A 83 -4.11 -4.24 -14.66
CA THR A 83 -3.02 -4.29 -15.66
C THR A 83 -3.38 -5.25 -16.80
N ASP A 84 -2.66 -5.16 -17.92
CA ASP A 84 -2.78 -6.14 -19.01
C ASP A 84 -2.41 -7.56 -18.56
N SER A 85 -1.57 -7.67 -17.54
CA SER A 85 -1.18 -8.93 -16.92
C SER A 85 -2.20 -9.46 -15.91
N GLY A 86 -3.25 -8.70 -15.54
CA GLY A 86 -4.36 -9.12 -14.68
C GLY A 86 -4.30 -8.67 -13.21
N PHE A 87 -3.26 -7.93 -12.79
CA PHE A 87 -3.18 -7.42 -11.43
C PHE A 87 -4.19 -6.30 -11.20
N GLY A 88 -4.82 -6.28 -10.03
CA GLY A 88 -5.65 -5.16 -9.59
C GLY A 88 -4.80 -3.89 -9.44
N LEU A 89 -5.31 -2.76 -9.93
CA LEU A 89 -4.63 -1.47 -9.87
C LEU A 89 -4.93 -0.71 -8.59
N THR A 90 -3.99 0.17 -8.20
CA THR A 90 -4.23 1.30 -7.30
C THR A 90 -4.19 2.60 -8.08
N GLN A 91 -5.09 3.50 -7.70
CA GLN A 91 -5.15 4.88 -8.18
C GLN A 91 -4.76 5.86 -7.05
N ILE A 92 -4.13 5.32 -6.00
CA ILE A 92 -3.56 6.03 -4.85
C ILE A 92 -2.05 5.77 -4.79
N MET A 93 -1.27 6.79 -4.42
CA MET A 93 0.17 6.74 -4.18
C MET A 93 0.51 7.15 -2.75
N GLY A 94 1.58 6.57 -2.20
CA GLY A 94 2.14 6.94 -0.90
C GLY A 94 3.10 8.13 -0.98
N ASN A 95 3.21 8.91 0.10
CA ASN A 95 4.24 9.95 0.22
C ASN A 95 5.64 9.32 0.31
N PRO A 96 6.56 9.62 -0.61
CA PRO A 96 7.86 8.96 -0.70
C PRO A 96 8.81 9.33 0.43
N ASN A 97 8.53 10.41 1.18
CA ASN A 97 9.31 10.74 2.38
C ASN A 97 8.87 9.95 3.61
N LEU A 98 7.73 9.24 3.54
CA LEU A 98 7.14 8.52 4.67
C LEU A 98 7.06 7.02 4.41
N LEU A 99 6.64 6.65 3.19
CA LEU A 99 6.36 5.29 2.76
C LEU A 99 7.41 4.93 1.72
N HIS A 100 8.64 4.59 2.13
CA HIS A 100 9.72 4.19 1.22
C HIS A 100 10.27 2.80 1.52
N ARG A 101 11.31 2.38 0.78
CA ARG A 101 11.98 1.08 0.95
C ARG A 101 12.30 0.84 2.43
N ASN A 102 11.70 -0.21 3.01
CA ASN A 102 11.90 -0.66 4.39
C ASN A 102 11.76 0.44 5.45
N SER A 103 10.90 1.44 5.21
CA SER A 103 10.69 2.54 6.16
C SER A 103 9.83 2.14 7.35
N ASP A 104 10.01 2.85 8.45
CA ASP A 104 9.26 2.75 9.71
C ASP A 104 9.01 4.14 10.33
N VAL A 105 8.72 5.13 9.48
CA VAL A 105 8.56 6.54 9.89
C VAL A 105 7.44 6.71 10.90
N THR A 106 7.74 7.37 12.02
CA THR A 106 6.82 7.67 13.11
C THR A 106 6.16 9.04 12.96
N PHE A 107 5.08 9.29 13.70
CA PHE A 107 4.46 10.62 13.73
C PHE A 107 5.31 11.65 14.46
N GLU A 108 6.13 11.22 15.42
CA GLU A 108 7.06 12.05 16.16
C GLU A 108 8.17 12.63 15.27
N GLU A 109 8.58 11.90 14.23
CA GLU A 109 9.56 12.36 13.25
C GLU A 109 9.00 13.43 12.30
N MET A 110 7.68 13.62 12.25
CA MET A 110 7.04 14.69 11.47
C MET A 110 7.15 16.03 12.21
N THR A 111 8.29 16.71 12.09
CA THR A 111 8.63 17.93 12.85
C THR A 111 7.63 19.09 12.68
N ASN A 112 6.98 19.20 11.53
CA ASN A 112 5.92 20.20 11.28
C ASN A 112 4.54 19.74 11.77
N GLY A 113 4.44 18.54 12.36
CA GLY A 113 3.21 17.89 12.78
C GLY A 113 2.52 17.10 11.66
N THR A 114 1.66 16.17 12.08
CA THR A 114 0.90 15.29 11.16
C THR A 114 -0.14 16.05 10.33
N SER A 115 -0.67 17.17 10.83
CA SER A 115 -1.67 17.98 10.13
C SER A 115 -1.11 18.76 8.93
N PHE A 116 0.22 18.91 8.84
CA PHE A 116 0.91 19.60 7.76
C PHE A 116 1.63 18.63 6.81
N THR A 117 1.43 17.32 7.00
CA THR A 117 2.10 16.27 6.25
C THR A 117 1.05 15.43 5.52
N TRP A 118 1.06 15.46 4.19
CA TRP A 118 0.20 14.55 3.42
C TRP A 118 0.77 13.13 3.47
N LEU A 119 -0.09 12.12 3.59
CA LEU A 119 0.35 10.73 3.73
C LEU A 119 0.24 9.93 2.42
N ALA A 120 -0.85 10.17 1.68
CA ALA A 120 -1.14 9.52 0.41
C ALA A 120 -1.99 10.46 -0.46
N GLY A 121 -1.91 10.30 -1.79
CA GLY A 121 -2.61 11.11 -2.77
C GLY A 121 -3.20 10.28 -3.90
N GLU A 122 -4.12 10.86 -4.66
CA GLU A 122 -4.66 10.25 -5.89
C GLU A 122 -3.70 10.48 -7.05
N VAL A 123 -3.57 9.50 -7.95
CA VAL A 123 -2.77 9.60 -9.19
C VAL A 123 -3.66 9.70 -10.42
N THR A 124 -3.14 10.33 -11.47
CA THR A 124 -3.75 10.36 -12.80
C THR A 124 -2.88 9.61 -13.80
N GLY A 125 -3.26 8.37 -14.12
CA GLY A 125 -2.53 7.51 -15.04
C GLY A 125 -1.29 6.85 -14.43
N ASP A 126 -0.61 6.04 -15.26
CA ASP A 126 0.54 5.21 -14.85
C ASP A 126 0.27 4.43 -13.55
N PHE A 127 -0.92 3.82 -13.49
CA PHE A 127 -1.37 3.10 -12.31
C PHE A 127 -0.53 1.84 -12.12
N GLN A 128 -0.20 1.58 -10.87
CA GLN A 128 0.57 0.41 -10.47
C GLN A 128 -0.36 -0.67 -9.90
N PRO A 129 0.05 -1.95 -9.89
CA PRO A 129 -0.60 -2.95 -9.06
C PRO A 129 -0.72 -2.44 -7.62
N TRP A 130 -1.85 -2.64 -6.96
CA TRP A 130 -2.02 -2.15 -5.59
C TRP A 130 -1.05 -2.82 -4.59
N CYS A 131 -0.50 -3.98 -4.96
CA CYS A 131 0.49 -4.71 -4.21
C CYS A 131 1.94 -4.32 -4.51
N TYR A 132 2.16 -3.46 -5.50
CA TYR A 132 3.49 -3.09 -5.97
C TYR A 132 4.28 -2.36 -4.86
N PRO A 133 5.45 -2.87 -4.45
CA PRO A 133 6.20 -2.34 -3.30
C PRO A 133 6.86 -0.98 -3.56
N PHE A 134 6.87 -0.51 -4.81
CA PHE A 134 7.44 0.78 -5.17
C PHE A 134 6.37 1.83 -5.53
N ASN A 135 5.13 1.65 -5.04
CA ASN A 135 4.05 2.61 -5.23
C ASN A 135 4.12 3.81 -4.24
N TRP A 136 5.26 4.50 -4.26
CA TRP A 136 5.56 5.71 -3.49
C TRP A 136 6.39 6.64 -4.36
N ARG A 137 5.80 7.77 -4.76
CA ARG A 137 6.41 8.67 -5.76
C ARG A 137 5.98 10.11 -5.56
#